data_AF-A0A3D3T550-F1
#
_entry.id   AF-A0A3D3T550-F1
#
_cell.length_a   1.000
_cell.length_b   1.000
_cell.length_c   1.000
_cell.angle_alpha   90.00
_cell.angle_beta   90.00
_cell.angle_gamma   90.00
#
_symmetry.space_group_name_H-M   'P 1'
#
loop_
_entity.id
_entity.type
_entity.pdbx_description
1 polymer ?
#
loop_
_entity_poly.entity_id
_entity_poly.type
_entity_poly.pdbx_seq_one_letter_code
_entity_poly.pdbx_strand_id
1 'polypeptide(L)' 'MASSSYSRKAYWPNTFVLTEKQVKECFTGYEVISFTEHKTSGVALDGTRHNWHIYAVVAQKALDGAI' A
#
# COMPACT_ATOMS: atom_id res chain seq x y z
N MET A 1 -14.65 -12.59 -13.46
CA MET A 1 -13.35 -12.80 -14.12
C MET A 1 -13.19 -11.71 -15.17
N ALA A 2 -12.13 -10.89 -15.13
CA ALA A 2 -11.91 -9.86 -16.15
C ALA A 2 -11.55 -10.52 -17.51
N SER A 3 -12.06 -9.98 -18.62
CA SER A 3 -11.87 -10.58 -19.95
C SER A 3 -10.43 -10.41 -20.47
N SER A 4 -10.10 -11.15 -21.53
CA SER A 4 -8.79 -11.16 -22.20
C SER A 4 -8.35 -9.82 -22.80
N SER A 5 -9.25 -8.82 -22.84
CA SER A 5 -8.97 -7.45 -23.31
C SER A 5 -8.73 -6.45 -22.18
N TYR A 6 -8.51 -6.91 -20.94
CA TYR A 6 -8.29 -6.04 -19.79
C TYR A 6 -6.94 -5.31 -19.86
N SER A 7 -6.97 -4.03 -20.22
CA SER A 7 -5.82 -3.12 -20.15
C SER A 7 -5.84 -2.35 -18.82
N ARG A 8 -5.03 -2.79 -17.86
CA ARG A 8 -4.87 -2.15 -16.54
C ARG A 8 -4.51 -0.65 -16.63
N LYS A 9 -3.78 -0.25 -17.68
CA LYS A 9 -3.34 1.14 -17.91
C LYS A 9 -4.47 2.10 -18.29
N ALA A 10 -5.59 1.61 -18.83
CA ALA A 10 -6.62 2.47 -19.41
C ALA A 10 -7.58 3.10 -18.38
N TYR A 11 -7.73 2.52 -17.19
CA TYR A 11 -8.86 2.84 -16.31
C TYR A 11 -8.53 3.76 -15.12
N TRP A 12 -7.25 4.01 -14.80
CA TRP A 12 -6.90 4.72 -13.56
C TRP A 12 -5.64 5.59 -13.71
N PRO A 13 -5.67 6.66 -14.52
CA PRO A 13 -4.49 7.51 -14.76
C PRO A 13 -3.95 8.18 -13.49
N ASN A 14 -4.79 8.35 -12.46
CA ASN A 14 -4.43 8.99 -11.19
C ASN A 14 -4.29 7.99 -10.03
N THR A 15 -4.19 6.68 -10.30
CA THR A 15 -4.06 5.66 -9.25
C THR A 15 -2.71 5.00 -9.32
N PHE A 16 -1.98 5.10 -8.21
CA PHE A 16 -0.71 4.41 -8.03
C PHE A 16 -0.95 3.06 -7.38
N VAL A 17 -0.48 2.00 -8.03
CA VAL A 17 -0.65 0.62 -7.57
C VAL A 17 0.71 0.08 -7.18
N LEU A 18 0.83 -0.37 -5.93
CA LEU A 18 2.05 -0.95 -5.38
C LEU A 18 1.81 -2.40 -4.95
N THR A 19 2.82 -3.23 -5.13
CA THR A 19 2.96 -4.51 -4.42
C THR A 19 3.52 -4.26 -3.02
N GLU A 20 3.36 -5.21 -2.10
CA GLU A 20 3.95 -5.11 -0.75
C GLU A 20 5.46 -4.82 -0.80
N LYS A 21 6.18 -5.49 -1.69
CA LYS A 21 7.61 -5.28 -1.90
C LYS A 21 7.90 -3.82 -2.24
N GLN A 22 7.12 -3.24 -3.16
CA GLN A 22 7.30 -1.84 -3.54
C GLN A 22 6.91 -0.87 -2.41
N VAL A 23 5.92 -1.21 -1.58
CA VAL A 23 5.61 -0.43 -0.36
C VAL A 23 6.79 -0.43 0.60
N LYS A 24 7.47 -1.57 0.80
CA LYS A 24 8.68 -1.65 1.63
C LYS A 24 9.83 -0.82 1.04
N GLU A 25 10.01 -0.88 -0.28
CA GLU A 25 11.04 -0.12 -0.99
C GLU A 25 10.87 1.41 -0.85
N CYS A 26 9.63 1.90 -0.65
CA CYS A 26 9.39 3.32 -0.36
C CYS A 26 10.10 3.83 0.92
N PHE A 27 10.49 2.93 1.83
CA PHE A 27 11.17 3.27 3.08
C PHE A 27 12.68 2.96 3.03
N THR A 28 13.26 2.82 1.84
CA THR A 28 14.71 2.67 1.68
C THR A 28 15.44 3.87 2.31
N GLY A 29 16.46 3.61 3.13
CA GLY A 29 17.18 4.66 3.90
C GLY A 29 16.56 4.98 5.26
N TYR A 30 15.45 4.32 5.63
CA TYR A 30 14.87 4.36 6.95
C TYR A 30 15.02 3.02 7.65
N GLU A 31 15.16 3.05 8.97
CA GLU A 31 15.00 1.87 9.81
C GLU A 31 13.50 1.64 10.02
N VAL A 32 12.98 0.53 9.49
CA VAL A 32 11.57 0.17 9.67
C VAL A 32 11.40 -0.52 11.02
N ILE A 33 10.78 0.18 11.97
CA ILE A 33 10.52 -0.30 13.33
C ILE A 33 9.32 -1.24 13.35
N SER A 34 8.28 -0.92 12.57
CA SER A 34 7.06 -1.73 12.47
C SER A 34 6.45 -1.65 11.08
N PHE A 35 5.98 -2.78 10.58
CA PHE A 35 5.29 -2.92 9.30
C PHE A 35 4.13 -3.89 9.46
N THR A 36 2.91 -3.36 9.56
CA THR A 36 1.70 -4.16 9.80
C THR A 36 0.77 -4.07 8.61
N GLU A 37 0.31 -5.22 8.14
CA GLU A 37 -0.70 -5.32 7.09
C GLU A 37 -2.08 -5.51 7.73
N HIS A 38 -3.04 -4.67 7.34
CA HIS A 38 -4.44 -4.80 7.68
C HIS A 38 -5.25 -5.08 6.42
N LYS A 39 -5.91 -6.24 6.39
CA LYS A 39 -6.92 -6.59 5.38
C LYS A 39 -8.26 -6.66 6.08
N THR A 40 -9.14 -5.71 5.79
CA THR A 40 -10.43 -5.62 6.46
C THR A 40 -11.53 -5.37 5.45
N SER A 41 -12.60 -6.14 5.56
CA SER A 41 -13.84 -5.93 4.81
C SER A 41 -14.88 -5.36 5.75
N GLY A 42 -15.66 -4.38 5.29
CA GLY A 42 -16.71 -3.77 6.09
C GLY A 42 -17.75 -3.05 5.26
N VAL A 43 -18.76 -2.54 5.93
CA VAL A 43 -19.83 -1.75 5.33
C VAL A 43 -19.68 -0.34 5.86
N ALA A 44 -19.55 0.64 4.97
CA ALA A 44 -19.58 2.05 5.33
C ALA A 44 -20.98 2.45 5.83
N LEU A 45 -21.07 3.61 6.48
CA LEU A 45 -22.33 4.11 7.07
C LEU A 45 -23.46 4.29 6.03
N ASP A 46 -23.11 4.44 4.77
CA ASP A 46 -24.02 4.55 3.62
C ASP A 46 -24.47 3.17 3.07
N GLY A 47 -24.03 2.06 3.67
CA GLY A 47 -24.32 0.71 3.19
C GLY A 47 -23.34 0.18 2.13
N THR A 48 -22.36 0.98 1.70
CA THR A 48 -21.39 0.56 0.68
C THR A 48 -20.40 -0.45 1.26
N ARG A 49 -20.21 -1.59 0.58
CA ARG A 49 -19.20 -2.58 0.97
C ARG A 49 -17.82 -2.12 0.51
N HIS A 50 -16.88 -2.09 1.45
CA HIS A 50 -15.49 -1.79 1.19
C HIS A 50 -14.58 -2.95 1.58
N ASN A 51 -13.51 -3.10 0.81
CA ASN A 51 -12.38 -3.96 1.13
C ASN A 51 -11.15 -3.06 1.22
N TRP A 52 -10.65 -2.87 2.44
CA TRP A 52 -9.45 -2.09 2.69
C TRP A 52 -8.25 -3.04 2.79
N HIS A 53 -7.19 -2.64 2.11
CA HIS A 53 -5.87 -3.24 2.23
C HIS A 53 -4.90 -2.12 2.59
N ILE A 54 -4.51 -2.07 3.86
CA ILE A 54 -3.78 -0.95 4.47
C ILE A 54 -2.45 -1.48 4.99
N TYR A 55 -1.36 -0.74 4.73
CA TYR A 55 -0.08 -0.94 5.38
C TYR A 55 0.14 0.19 6.39
N ALA A 56 0.32 -0.16 7.66
CA ALA A 56 0.72 0.75 8.72
C ALA A 56 2.22 0.58 8.98
N VAL A 57 2.99 1.66 8.77
CA VAL A 57 4.46 1.60 8.84
C VAL A 57 4.97 2.66 9.81
N VAL A 58 5.82 2.25 10.74
CA VAL A 58 6.61 3.13 11.61
C VAL A 58 8.05 2.99 11.18
N ALA A 59 8.65 4.07 10.71
CA ALA A 59 10.02 4.09 10.25
C ALA A 59 10.76 5.31 10.81
N GLN A 60 12.03 5.13 11.16
CA GLN A 60 12.90 6.16 11.68
C GLN A 60 13.97 6.50 10.63
N LYS A 61 14.21 7.79 10.41
CA LYS A 61 15.31 8.20 9.52
C LYS A 61 16.62 7.74 10.18
N ALA A 62 17.43 6.99 9.45
CA ALA A 62 18.77 6.68 9.92
C ALA A 62 19.53 8.01 10.10
N LEU A 63 20.13 8.22 11.28
CA LEU A 63 21.00 9.38 11.49
C LEU A 63 22.20 9.23 10.55
N ASP A 64 22.36 10.17 9.63
CA ASP A 64 23.54 10.29 8.77
C ASP A 64 24.77 10.53 9.67
N GLY A 65 25.46 9.47 10.09
CA GLY A 65 26.72 9.59 10.85
C GLY A 65 27.04 8.55 11.93
N ALA A 66 26.52 7.32 11.87
CA ALA A 66 26.96 6.23 12.77
C ALA A 66 27.70 5.11 12.02
N ILE A 67 28.74 5.46 11.25
CA ILE A 67 30.01 4.70 11.09
C ILE A 67 31.11 5.74 10.86
#